data_AF-A0A9P6ILN6-F1
#
_entry.id   AF-A0A9P6ILN6-F1
#
_cell.length_a   1.000
_cell.length_b   1.000
_cell.length_c   1.000
_cell.angle_alpha   90.00
_cell.angle_beta   90.00
_cell.angle_gamma   90.00
#
_symmetry.space_group_name_H-M   'P 1'
#
loop_
_entity.id
_entity.type
_entity.pdbx_description
1 polymer ?
#
loop_
_entity_poly.entity_id
_entity_poly.type
_entity_poly.pdbx_seq_one_letter_code
_entity_poly.pdbx_strand_id
1 'polypeptide(L)'
;MRSLAPQTVDNVKQQLNQGRSAREVAGNLKVSVSFVLKVRKANQENIPPPKMGRPSKISKDTRKTLARQFNRDTLQSLHDGQRMVQSADGEQVHVRTVQRNLEKEGLKAYVQQRKP
;
A
#
# COMPACT_ATOMS: atom_id res chain seq x y z
N MET A 1 -8.75 25.46 26.43
CA MET A 1 -8.02 25.56 25.15
C MET A 1 -8.69 26.64 24.31
N ARG A 2 -7.96 27.62 23.78
CA ARG A 2 -8.54 28.57 22.80
C ARG A 2 -8.95 27.78 21.55
N SER A 3 -10.19 27.96 21.11
CA SER A 3 -10.60 27.46 19.81
C SER A 3 -9.81 28.21 18.74
N LEU A 4 -9.19 27.48 17.82
CA LEU A 4 -8.60 28.10 16.64
C LEU A 4 -9.70 28.76 15.80
N ALA A 5 -9.33 29.80 15.05
CA ALA A 5 -10.27 30.54 14.23
C ALA A 5 -11.00 29.59 13.26
N PRO A 6 -12.31 29.79 13.01
CA PRO A 6 -13.09 28.94 12.11
C PRO A 6 -12.46 28.85 10.71
N GLN A 7 -11.86 29.94 10.23
CA GLN A 7 -11.11 29.98 8.97
C GLN A 7 -9.99 28.94 8.90
N THR A 8 -9.28 28.69 10.02
CA THR A 8 -8.21 27.68 10.05
C THR A 8 -8.76 26.27 9.90
N VAL A 9 -9.95 26.00 10.46
CA VAL A 9 -10.63 24.70 10.31
C VAL A 9 -11.02 24.48 8.85
N ASP A 10 -11.57 25.50 8.19
CA ASP A 10 -11.99 25.39 6.80
C ASP A 10 -10.80 25.20 5.85
N ASN A 11 -9.69 25.90 6.07
CA ASN A 11 -8.45 25.70 5.33
C ASN A 11 -7.88 24.28 5.51
N VAL A 12 -7.95 23.72 6.72
CA VAL A 12 -7.55 22.32 6.98
C VAL A 12 -8.46 21.36 6.20
N LYS A 13 -9.78 21.56 6.24
CA LYS A 13 -10.74 20.71 5.50
C LYS A 13 -10.46 20.75 4.00
N GLN A 14 -10.25 21.93 3.43
CA GLN A 14 -9.99 22.08 2.00
C GLN A 14 -8.71 21.34 1.57
N GLN A 15 -7.62 21.46 2.34
CA GLN A 15 -6.38 20.74 2.02
C GLN A 15 -6.50 19.22 2.20
N LEU A 16 -7.27 18.75 3.19
CA LEU A 16 -7.55 17.33 3.38
C LEU A 16 -8.41 16.76 2.25
N ASN A 17 -9.38 17.52 1.75
CA ASN A 17 -10.21 17.14 0.60
C ASN A 17 -9.40 17.07 -0.71
N GLN A 18 -8.36 17.89 -0.83
CA GLN A 18 -7.38 17.79 -1.92
C GLN A 18 -6.47 16.56 -1.81
N GLY A 19 -6.62 15.73 -0.77
CA GLY A 19 -5.85 14.49 -0.58
C GLY A 19 -4.46 14.70 0.02
N ARG A 20 -4.14 15.89 0.56
CA ARG A 20 -2.87 16.15 1.24
C ARG A 20 -2.75 15.37 2.54
N SER A 21 -1.53 15.00 2.91
CA SER A 21 -1.29 14.26 4.15
C SER A 21 -1.45 15.15 5.39
N ALA A 22 -1.85 14.58 6.53
CA ALA A 22 -2.01 15.36 7.76
C ALA A 22 -0.72 16.07 8.20
N ARG A 23 0.45 15.50 7.88
CA ARG A 23 1.76 16.12 8.15
C ARG A 23 2.02 17.31 7.23
N GLU A 24 1.72 17.19 5.94
CA GLU A 24 1.82 18.31 4.99
C GLU A 24 0.91 19.47 5.40
N VAL A 25 -0.36 19.18 5.73
CA VAL A 25 -1.32 20.20 6.14
C VAL A 25 -0.85 20.90 7.43
N ALA A 26 -0.36 20.14 8.41
CA ALA A 26 0.18 20.70 9.65
C ALA A 26 1.37 21.63 9.40
N GLY A 27 2.31 21.22 8.52
CA GLY A 27 3.46 22.05 8.14
C GLY A 27 3.06 23.33 7.40
N ASN A 28 2.14 23.22 6.43
CA ASN A 28 1.70 24.36 5.62
C ASN A 28 0.95 25.42 6.44
N LEU A 29 0.05 24.99 7.33
CA LEU A 29 -0.79 25.88 8.12
C LEU A 29 -0.20 26.21 9.50
N LYS A 30 1.00 25.69 9.81
CA LYS A 30 1.69 25.84 11.10
C LYS A 30 0.80 25.47 12.30
N VAL A 31 0.01 24.41 12.16
CA VAL A 31 -0.85 23.84 13.21
C VAL A 31 -0.32 22.49 13.67
N SER A 32 -0.74 22.03 14.84
CA SER A 32 -0.32 20.71 15.32
C SER A 32 -0.95 19.59 14.49
N VAL A 33 -0.22 18.49 14.29
CA VAL A 33 -0.73 17.29 13.61
C VAL A 33 -1.96 16.74 14.35
N SER A 34 -1.96 16.77 15.69
CA SER A 34 -3.10 16.33 16.51
C SER A 34 -4.37 17.13 16.23
N PHE A 35 -4.25 18.43 15.97
CA PHE A 35 -5.39 19.27 15.58
C PHE A 35 -5.95 18.86 14.21
N VAL A 36 -5.07 18.67 13.22
CA VAL A 36 -5.47 18.22 11.87
C VAL A 36 -6.18 16.86 11.93
N LEU A 37 -5.66 15.93 12.73
CA LEU A 37 -6.30 14.62 12.94
C LEU A 37 -7.66 14.72 13.63
N LYS A 38 -7.82 15.64 14.59
CA LYS A 38 -9.11 15.91 15.23
C LYS A 38 -10.14 16.46 14.24
N VAL A 39 -9.75 17.43 13.42
CA VAL A 39 -10.60 17.98 12.35
C VAL A 39 -10.98 16.89 11.35
N ARG A 40 -10.02 16.05 10.95
CA ARG A 40 -10.29 14.91 10.07
C ARG A 40 -11.28 13.94 10.69
N LYS A 41 -11.08 13.56 11.96
CA LYS A 41 -11.97 12.63 12.68
C LYS A 41 -13.40 13.16 12.73
N ALA A 42 -13.57 14.47 12.91
CA ALA A 42 -14.89 15.11 12.90
C ALA A 42 -15.55 15.20 11.51
N ASN A 43 -14.80 15.00 10.41
CA ASN A 43 -15.29 15.14 9.04
C ASN A 43 -14.94 13.90 8.18
N GLN A 44 -14.88 12.71 8.80
CA GLN A 44 -14.41 11.49 8.13
C GLN A 44 -15.23 11.12 6.90
N GLU A 45 -16.54 11.41 6.91
CA GLU A 45 -17.44 11.09 5.79
C GLU A 45 -17.09 11.85 4.51
N ASN A 46 -16.53 13.07 4.64
CA ASN A 46 -16.24 13.97 3.52
C ASN A 46 -14.76 13.96 3.09
N ILE A 47 -13.88 13.35 3.88
CA ILE A 47 -12.44 13.37 3.64
C ILE A 47 -11.99 11.97 3.18
N PRO A 48 -11.31 11.83 2.03
CA PRO A 48 -10.85 10.54 1.56
C PRO A 48 -9.94 9.86 2.59
N PRO A 49 -9.99 8.52 2.71
CA PRO A 49 -9.16 7.79 3.67
C PRO A 49 -7.67 8.01 3.36
N PRO A 50 -6.80 8.01 4.37
CA PRO A 50 -5.38 8.19 4.15
C PRO A 50 -4.83 7.00 3.36
N LYS A 51 -3.78 7.25 2.58
CA LYS A 51 -2.95 6.16 2.06
C LYS A 51 -2.29 5.46 3.24
N MET A 52 -2.75 4.24 3.53
CA MET A 52 -2.25 3.43 4.64
C MET A 52 -1.16 2.47 4.16
N GLY A 53 -0.13 2.30 5.00
CA GLY A 53 0.92 1.31 4.79
C GLY A 53 2.07 1.77 3.89
N ARG A 54 3.17 1.01 3.95
CA ARG A 54 4.32 1.18 3.06
C ARG A 54 3.97 0.63 1.66
N PRO A 55 4.47 1.23 0.58
CA PRO A 55 4.39 0.62 -0.75
C PRO A 55 4.93 -0.82 -0.74
N SER A 56 4.34 -1.67 -1.58
CA SER A 56 4.83 -3.03 -1.80
C SER A 56 6.26 -3.00 -2.35
N LYS A 57 7.12 -3.93 -1.91
CA LYS A 57 8.46 -4.13 -2.48
C LYS A 57 8.43 -4.58 -3.94
N ILE A 58 7.44 -5.41 -4.28
CA ILE A 58 7.26 -5.91 -5.65
C ILE A 58 6.26 -5.01 -6.35
N SER A 59 6.64 -4.52 -7.53
CA SER A 59 5.77 -3.69 -8.36
C SER A 59 4.58 -4.50 -8.91
N LYS A 60 3.51 -3.81 -9.33
CA LYS A 60 2.32 -4.49 -9.89
C LYS A 60 2.67 -5.22 -11.21
N ASP A 61 3.55 -4.65 -12.02
CA ASP A 61 3.91 -5.20 -13.33
C ASP A 61 4.85 -6.39 -13.19
N THR A 62 5.84 -6.30 -12.30
CA THR A 62 6.71 -7.43 -11.95
C THR A 62 5.89 -8.58 -11.38
N ARG A 63 4.91 -8.29 -10.52
CA ARG A 63 4.00 -9.30 -9.97
C ARG A 63 3.18 -10.02 -11.05
N LYS A 64 2.60 -9.29 -12.02
CA LYS A 64 1.88 -9.90 -13.15
C LYS A 64 2.81 -10.74 -14.03
N THR A 65 4.02 -10.24 -14.28
CA THR A 65 5.02 -10.94 -15.10
C THR A 65 5.46 -12.24 -14.43
N LEU A 66 5.72 -12.19 -13.12
CA LEU A 66 6.01 -13.36 -12.29
C LEU A 66 4.91 -14.42 -12.44
N ALA A 67 3.65 -14.04 -12.24
CA ALA A 67 2.52 -14.95 -12.38
C ALA A 67 2.42 -15.57 -13.80
N ARG A 68 2.63 -14.76 -14.84
CA ARG A 68 2.66 -15.25 -16.23
C ARG A 68 3.79 -16.25 -16.47
N GLN A 69 4.96 -16.03 -15.88
CA GLN A 69 6.11 -16.91 -16.06
C GLN A 69 5.92 -18.26 -15.36
N PHE A 70 5.31 -18.28 -14.17
CA PHE A 70 4.89 -19.53 -13.52
C PHE A 70 3.82 -20.27 -14.33
N ASN A 71 2.80 -19.57 -14.86
CA ASN A 71 1.78 -20.19 -15.71
C ASN A 71 2.32 -20.78 -17.03
N ARG A 72 3.51 -20.35 -17.47
CA ARG A 72 4.18 -20.86 -18.67
C ARG A 72 5.24 -21.92 -18.35
N ASP A 73 5.32 -22.38 -17.10
CA ASP A 73 6.34 -23.30 -16.58
C ASP A 73 7.79 -22.83 -16.81
N THR A 74 7.99 -21.53 -17.06
CA THR A 74 9.33 -20.93 -17.23
C THR A 74 10.05 -20.72 -15.90
N LEU A 75 9.29 -20.56 -14.81
CA LEU A 75 9.79 -20.56 -13.44
C LEU A 75 9.29 -21.81 -12.75
N GLN A 76 10.21 -22.67 -12.32
CA GLN A 76 9.87 -23.97 -11.73
C GLN A 76 9.82 -23.91 -10.20
N SER A 77 10.51 -22.95 -9.60
CA SER A 77 10.58 -22.80 -8.16
C SER A 77 10.36 -21.37 -7.70
N LEU A 78 9.94 -21.21 -6.44
CA LEU A 78 9.82 -19.89 -5.82
C LEU A 78 11.17 -19.15 -5.70
N HIS A 79 12.29 -19.88 -5.68
CA HIS A 79 13.62 -19.30 -5.71
C HIS A 79 13.95 -18.68 -7.08
N ASP A 80 13.46 -19.27 -8.18
CA ASP A 80 13.57 -18.66 -9.51
C ASP A 80 12.76 -17.37 -9.57
N GLY A 81 11.55 -17.40 -9.03
CA GLY A 81 10.72 -16.20 -8.89
C GLY A 81 11.39 -15.11 -8.05
N GLN A 82 12.06 -15.47 -6.96
CA GLN A 82 12.83 -14.52 -6.15
C GLN A 82 13.96 -13.87 -6.97
N ARG A 83 14.72 -14.66 -7.73
CA ARG A 83 15.79 -14.15 -8.60
C ARG A 83 15.25 -13.22 -9.68
N MET A 84 14.12 -13.58 -10.29
CA MET A 84 13.44 -12.73 -11.27
C MET A 84 13.04 -11.38 -10.68
N VAL A 85 12.45 -11.35 -9.47
CA VAL A 85 12.08 -10.11 -8.78
C VAL A 85 13.31 -9.25 -8.50
N GLN A 86 14.40 -9.86 -8.04
CA GLN A 86 15.64 -9.14 -7.80
C GLN A 86 16.22 -8.54 -9.09
N SER A 87 16.16 -9.27 -10.21
CA SER A 87 16.62 -8.76 -11.50
C SER A 87 15.74 -7.65 -12.08
N ALA A 88 14.42 -7.71 -11.86
CA ALA A 88 13.47 -6.74 -12.42
C ALA A 88 13.31 -5.48 -11.58
N ASP A 89 13.14 -5.62 -10.26
CA ASP A 89 12.85 -4.51 -9.34
C ASP A 89 14.10 -4.09 -8.53
N GLY A 90 15.22 -4.82 -8.60
CA GLY A 90 16.42 -4.59 -7.78
C GLY A 90 16.25 -4.96 -6.30
N GLU A 91 15.08 -5.48 -5.91
CA GLU A 91 14.71 -5.73 -4.52
C GLU A 91 14.92 -7.20 -4.15
N GLN A 92 15.70 -7.43 -3.09
CA GLN A 92 15.77 -8.75 -2.47
C GLN A 92 14.53 -8.99 -1.60
N VAL A 93 13.77 -10.03 -1.93
CA VAL A 93 12.56 -10.44 -1.21
C VAL A 93 12.67 -11.87 -0.72
N HIS A 94 12.02 -12.16 0.41
CA HIS A 94 11.91 -13.53 0.90
C HIS A 94 10.99 -14.38 0.00
N VAL A 95 11.27 -15.67 -0.14
CA VAL A 95 10.46 -16.66 -0.90
C VAL A 95 8.96 -16.57 -0.58
N ARG A 96 8.63 -16.46 0.72
CA ARG A 96 7.23 -16.29 1.20
C ARG A 96 6.55 -15.03 0.64
N THR A 97 7.30 -13.96 0.36
CA THR A 97 6.78 -12.76 -0.28
C THR A 97 6.42 -13.02 -1.73
N VAL A 98 7.23 -13.82 -2.45
CA VAL A 98 6.93 -14.26 -3.81
C VAL A 98 5.64 -15.09 -3.81
N GLN A 99 5.53 -16.09 -2.94
CA GLN A 99 4.33 -16.92 -2.79
C GLN A 99 3.07 -16.09 -2.53
N ARG A 100 3.08 -15.19 -1.54
CA ARG A 100 1.94 -14.31 -1.25
C ARG A 100 1.53 -13.44 -2.44
N ASN A 101 2.49 -13.04 -3.28
CA ASN A 101 2.20 -12.24 -4.45
C ASN A 101 1.64 -13.08 -5.60
N LEU A 102 2.04 -14.35 -5.73
CA LEU A 102 1.42 -15.32 -6.64
C LEU A 102 -0.02 -15.62 -6.23
N GLU A 103 -0.29 -15.84 -4.94
CA GLU A 103 -1.64 -16.08 -4.42
C GLU A 103 -2.58 -14.90 -4.70
N LYS A 104 -2.05 -13.66 -4.64
CA LYS A 104 -2.81 -12.44 -5.00
C LYS A 104 -3.16 -12.36 -6.49
N GLU A 105 -2.38 -13.00 -7.35
CA GLU A 105 -2.64 -13.11 -8.79
C GLU A 105 -3.40 -14.43 -9.13
N GLY A 106 -3.87 -15.16 -8.12
CA GLY A 106 -4.70 -16.36 -8.28
C GLY A 106 -3.91 -17.68 -8.40
N LEU A 107 -2.59 -17.63 -8.37
CA LEU A 107 -1.73 -18.83 -8.37
C LEU A 107 -1.65 -19.42 -6.97
N LYS A 108 -2.42 -20.48 -6.73
CA LYS A 108 -2.39 -21.26 -5.49
C LYS A 108 -1.90 -22.67 -5.79
N ALA A 109 -0.95 -23.14 -4.98
CA ALA A 109 -0.61 -24.55 -4.97
C ALA A 109 -1.73 -25.33 -4.29
N TYR A 110 -2.31 -26.30 -5.00
CA TYR A 110 -3.26 -27.25 -4.42
C TYR A 110 -2.53 -28.56 -4.13
N VAL A 111 -2.62 -29.04 -2.90
CA VAL A 111 -2.17 -30.38 -2.55
C VAL A 111 -3.26 -31.35 -2.98
N GLN A 112 -2.95 -32.25 -3.92
CA GLN A 112 -3.86 -33.32 -4.30
C GLN A 112 -4.00 -34.29 -3.12
N GLN A 113 -5.21 -34.41 -2.57
CA GLN A 113 -5.49 -35.39 -1.52
C GLN A 113 -5.36 -36.80 -2.09
N ARG A 114 -4.50 -37.62 -1.47
CA ARG A 114 -4.46 -39.06 -1.73
C ARG A 114 -5.47 -39.74 -0.81
N LYS A 115 -6.17 -40.77 -1.32
CA LYS A 115 -7.04 -41.60 -0.46
C LYS A 115 -6.18 -42.23 0.65
N PRO A 116 -6.67 -42.25 1.91
CA PRO A 116 -5.94 -42.83 3.03
C PRO A 116 -5.70 -44.34 2.83
#